data_AF-A0A538HEF8-F1
#
_entry.id   AF-A0A538HEF8-F1
#
_cell.length_a   1.000
_cell.length_b   1.000
_cell.length_c   1.000
_cell.angle_alpha   90.00
_cell.angle_beta   90.00
_cell.angle_gamma   90.00
#
_symmetry.space_group_name_H-M   'P 1'
#
loop_
_entity.id
_entity.type
_entity.pdbx_description
1 polymer ?
#
loop_
_entity_poly.entity_id
_entity_poly.type
_entity_poly.pdbx_seq_one_letter_code
_entity_poly.pdbx_strand_id
1 'polypeptide(L)'
;MLLGRERERQELDRVLATARSGRSAVLALVGEPGIGKTALLEYAEEQAAGLRVLRARGIDSEAHVPFAGLLELLRPALGLLER
;
A
#
# COMPACT_ATOMS: atom_id res chain seq x y z
N MET A 1 -3.80 -4.96 16.71
CA MET A 1 -5.24 -4.68 16.92
C MET A 1 -5.47 -3.18 16.79
N LEU A 2 -6.11 -2.71 15.72
CA LEU A 2 -6.47 -1.30 15.54
C LEU A 2 -7.79 -1.00 16.24
N LEU A 3 -7.75 -0.26 17.35
CA LEU A 3 -8.94 0.21 18.06
C LEU A 3 -9.43 1.53 17.46
N GLY A 4 -10.74 1.68 17.25
CA GLY A 4 -11.36 2.95 16.86
C GLY A 4 -11.18 3.38 15.39
N ARG A 5 -10.81 2.46 14.49
CA ARG A 5 -10.55 2.74 13.05
C ARG A 5 -11.47 1.97 12.11
N GLU A 6 -12.69 1.71 12.55
CA GLU A 6 -13.63 0.84 11.83
C GLU A 6 -13.97 1.40 10.43
N ARG A 7 -14.17 2.72 10.33
CA ARG A 7 -14.47 3.37 9.05
C ARG A 7 -13.30 3.24 8.08
N GLU A 8 -12.08 3.55 8.52
CA GLU A 8 -10.88 3.49 7.68
C GLU A 8 -10.58 2.05 7.22
N ARG A 9 -10.79 1.06 8.11
CA ARG A 9 -10.68 -0.36 7.77
C ARG A 9 -11.69 -0.76 6.70
N GLN A 10 -12.95 -0.34 6.82
CA GLN A 10 -13.98 -0.62 5.82
C GLN A 10 -13.64 -0.04 4.43
N GLU A 11 -13.06 1.17 4.36
CA GLU A 11 -12.63 1.74 3.07
C GLU A 11 -11.46 0.94 2.46
N LEU A 12 -10.50 0.50 3.29
CA LEU A 12 -9.41 -0.37 2.84
C LEU A 12 -9.96 -1.71 2.30
N ASP A 13 -10.87 -2.33 3.03
CA ASP A 13 -11.46 -3.61 2.66
C ASP A 13 -12.24 -3.50 1.33
N ARG A 14 -12.92 -2.37 1.07
CA ARG A 14 -13.60 -2.09 -0.21
C ARG A 14 -12.61 -1.97 -1.37
N VAL A 15 -11.49 -1.28 -1.17
CA VAL A 15 -10.46 -1.15 -2.22
C VAL A 15 -9.81 -2.50 -2.52
N LEU A 16 -9.50 -3.29 -1.49
CA LEU A 16 -8.96 -4.65 -1.66
C LEU A 16 -9.96 -5.58 -2.37
N ALA A 17 -11.25 -5.49 -2.05
CA ALA A 17 -12.30 -6.23 -2.74
C ALA A 17 -12.40 -5.83 -4.23
N THR A 18 -12.25 -4.54 -4.54
CA THR A 18 -12.23 -4.03 -5.92
C THR A 18 -11.02 -4.58 -6.67
N ALA A 19 -9.83 -4.55 -6.07
CA ALA A 19 -8.61 -5.13 -6.64
C ALA A 19 -8.76 -6.63 -6.92
N ARG A 20 -9.33 -7.39 -5.96
CA ARG A 20 -9.62 -8.83 -6.13
C ARG A 20 -10.57 -9.11 -7.29
N SER A 21 -11.48 -8.19 -7.62
CA SER A 21 -12.37 -8.32 -8.77
C SER A 21 -11.70 -7.98 -10.12
N GLY A 22 -10.38 -7.73 -10.14
CA GLY A 22 -9.64 -7.36 -11.35
C GLY A 22 -9.84 -5.90 -11.78
N ARG A 23 -10.41 -5.06 -10.91
CA ARG A 23 -10.62 -3.63 -11.16
C ARG A 23 -9.63 -2.79 -10.38
N SER A 24 -9.15 -1.71 -10.98
CA SER A 24 -8.27 -0.74 -10.31
C SER A 24 -9.04 0.13 -9.33
N ALA A 25 -8.41 0.45 -8.20
CA ALA A 25 -8.89 1.41 -7.21
C ALA A 25 -7.70 2.07 -6.51
N VAL A 26 -7.90 3.28 -6.00
CA VAL A 26 -6.87 4.07 -5.30
C VAL A 26 -7.47 4.65 -4.02
N LEU A 27 -6.70 4.61 -2.94
CA LEU A 27 -7.03 5.25 -1.67
C LEU A 27 -5.81 5.98 -1.13
N ALA A 28 -6.01 7.24 -0.72
CA ALA A 28 -4.99 8.03 -0.04
C ALA A 28 -5.30 8.12 1.46
N LEU A 29 -4.33 7.77 2.30
CA LEU A 29 -4.41 7.95 3.75
C LEU A 29 -3.73 9.27 4.13
N VAL A 30 -4.53 10.28 4.48
CA VAL A 30 -4.05 11.61 4.85
C VAL A 30 -4.35 11.89 6.32
N GLY A 31 -3.37 12.45 7.02
CA GLY A 31 -3.53 12.83 8.42
C GLY A 31 -2.19 13.16 9.05
N GLU A 32 -2.23 13.57 10.31
CA GLU A 32 -1.05 14.04 11.04
C GLU A 32 0.01 12.95 11.24
N PRO A 33 1.29 13.33 11.44
CA PRO A 33 2.32 12.42 11.91
C PRO A 33 1.87 11.66 13.18
N GLY A 34 2.13 10.37 13.26
CA GLY A 34 1.78 9.55 14.44
C GLY A 34 0.30 9.13 14.56
N ILE A 35 -0.61 9.58 13.68
CA ILE A 35 -2.05 9.25 13.77
C ILE A 35 -2.42 7.77 13.51
N GLY A 36 -1.44 6.95 13.12
CA GLY A 36 -1.61 5.52 12.86
C GLY A 36 -1.73 5.12 11.38
N LYS A 37 -1.31 5.97 10.43
CA LYS A 37 -1.33 5.64 8.98
C LYS A 37 -0.56 4.35 8.65
N THR A 38 0.61 4.15 9.27
CA THR A 38 1.41 2.93 9.07
C THR A 38 0.67 1.68 9.54
N ALA A 39 0.00 1.75 10.70
CA ALA A 39 -0.79 0.64 11.21
C ALA A 39 -1.97 0.30 10.28
N LEU A 40 -2.60 1.29 9.65
CA LEU A 40 -3.63 1.06 8.62
C LEU A 40 -3.08 0.39 7.37
N LEU A 41 -1.86 0.74 6.94
CA LEU A 41 -1.19 0.06 5.83
C LEU A 41 -0.81 -1.39 6.17
N GLU A 42 -0.36 -1.66 7.39
CA GLU A 42 -0.10 -3.01 7.89
C GLU A 42 -1.38 -3.86 7.91
N TYR A 43 -2.49 -3.29 8.38
CA TYR A 43 -3.80 -3.94 8.29
C TYR A 43 -4.18 -4.28 6.84
N ALA A 44 -3.98 -3.34 5.91
CA ALA A 44 -4.30 -3.57 4.49
C ALA A 44 -3.47 -4.72 3.91
N GLU A 45 -2.19 -4.81 4.29
CA GLU A 45 -1.29 -5.90 3.91
C GLU A 45 -1.77 -7.25 4.47
N GLU A 46 -2.18 -7.30 5.74
CA GLU A 46 -2.78 -8.49 6.37
C GLU A 46 -4.07 -8.93 5.67
N GLN A 47 -4.92 -7.99 5.22
CA GLN A 47 -6.20 -8.27 4.54
C GLN A 47 -6.05 -8.52 3.03
N ALA A 48 -4.85 -8.39 2.47
CA ALA A 48 -4.58 -8.57 1.05
C ALA A 48 -4.35 -10.03 0.65
N ALA A 49 -4.83 -11.00 1.44
CA ALA A 49 -4.74 -12.43 1.11
C ALA A 49 -5.22 -12.72 -0.32
N GLY A 50 -4.41 -13.48 -1.07
CA GLY A 50 -4.64 -13.80 -2.48
C GLY A 50 -4.20 -12.73 -3.48
N LEU A 51 -3.68 -11.58 -3.02
CA LEU A 51 -3.07 -10.56 -3.87
C LEU A 51 -1.54 -10.59 -3.72
N ARG A 52 -0.82 -10.16 -4.77
CA ARG A 52 0.60 -9.84 -4.66
C ARG A 52 0.74 -8.41 -4.15
N VAL A 53 1.26 -8.25 -2.94
CA VAL A 53 1.53 -6.95 -2.33
C VAL A 53 2.93 -6.49 -2.72
N LEU A 54 3.02 -5.25 -3.22
CA LEU A 54 4.29 -4.54 -3.43
C LEU A 54 4.30 -3.32 -2.51
N ARG A 55 5.44 -3.04 -1.88
CA ARG A 55 5.60 -1.97 -0.90
C ARG A 55 6.82 -1.12 -1.25
N ALA A 56 6.69 0.18 -1.07
CA ALA A 56 7.78 1.15 -1.12
C ALA A 56 7.58 2.21 -0.03
N ARG A 57 8.64 2.95 0.28
CA ARG A 57 8.63 4.04 1.25
C ARG A 57 8.90 5.35 0.53
N GLY A 58 8.17 6.38 0.91
CA GLY A 58 8.55 7.75 0.57
C GLY A 58 9.60 8.23 1.57
N ILE A 59 10.82 8.45 1.12
CA ILE A 59 11.90 9.03 1.92
C ILE A 59 12.15 10.44 1.37
N ASP A 60 11.98 11.46 2.22
CA ASP A 60 12.09 12.87 1.81
C ASP A 60 13.45 13.19 1.20
N SER A 61 14.53 12.62 1.78
CA SER A 61 15.88 12.78 1.24
C SER A 61 16.07 12.16 -0.15
N GLU A 62 15.20 11.24 -0.58
CA GLU A 62 15.26 10.62 -1.91
C GLU A 62 14.37 11.32 -2.94
N ALA A 63 13.68 12.42 -2.56
CA ALA A 63 12.78 13.13 -3.47
C ALA A 63 13.48 13.66 -4.74
N HIS A 64 14.79 13.90 -4.68
CA HIS A 64 15.60 14.36 -5.80
C HIS A 64 16.24 13.21 -6.61
N VAL A 65 16.04 11.96 -6.20
CA VAL A 65 16.57 10.78 -6.88
C VAL A 65 15.50 10.24 -7.83
N PRO A 66 15.68 10.36 -9.15
CA PRO A 66 14.69 9.91 -10.12
C PRO A 66 14.33 8.43 -9.91
N PHE A 67 13.03 8.14 -9.88
CA PHE A 67 12.50 6.77 -9.80
C PHE A 67 12.90 5.96 -8.55
N ALA A 68 13.44 6.57 -7.49
CA ALA A 68 13.86 5.84 -6.28
C ALA A 68 12.74 4.96 -5.70
N GLY A 69 11.58 5.55 -5.41
CA GLY A 69 10.42 4.80 -4.90
C GLY A 69 9.84 3.79 -5.91
N LEU A 70 9.92 4.09 -7.22
CA LEU A 70 9.47 3.15 -8.25
C LEU A 70 10.37 1.92 -8.33
N LEU A 71 11.69 2.11 -8.19
CA LEU A 71 12.64 1.01 -8.13
C LEU A 71 12.44 0.17 -6.87
N GLU A 72 12.23 0.78 -5.70
CA GLU A 72 11.91 0.04 -4.47
C GLU A 72 10.63 -0.80 -4.66
N LEU A 73 9.59 -0.21 -5.25
CA LEU A 73 8.29 -0.86 -5.48
C LEU A 73 8.39 -2.04 -6.46
N LEU A 74 9.09 -1.86 -7.58
CA LEU A 74 9.13 -2.85 -8.67
C LEU A 74 10.22 -3.90 -8.49
N ARG A 75 11.23 -3.67 -7.64
CA ARG A 75 12.34 -4.61 -7.41
C ARG A 75 11.88 -6.04 -7.14
N PRO A 76 10.85 -6.32 -6.30
CA PRO A 76 10.37 -7.70 -6.09
C PRO A 76 9.70 -8.32 -7.32
N ALA A 77 9.19 -7.50 -8.25
CA ALA A 77 8.51 -7.93 -9.45
C ALA A 77 9.44 -8.12 -10.66
N LEU A 78 10.69 -7.67 -10.59
CA LEU A 78 11.64 -7.80 -11.71
C LEU A 78 11.90 -9.25 -12.12
N GLY A 79 11.79 -10.20 -11.18
CA GLY A 79 11.91 -11.64 -11.48
C GLY A 79 10.74 -12.22 -12.31
N LEU A 80 9.70 -11.43 -12.58
CA LEU A 80 8.55 -11.80 -13.41
C LEU A 80 8.72 -11.37 -14.87
N LEU A 81 9.75 -10.56 -15.17
CA LEU A 81 10.04 -10.16 -16.53
C LEU A 81 10.62 -11.39 -17.26
N GLU A 82 9.92 -11.85 -18.29
CA GLU A 82 10.47 -12.83 -19.22
C GLU A 82 11.68 -12.20 -19.94
N ARG A 83 12.74 -13.00 -20.14
CA ARG A 83 13.99 -12.53 -20.77
C ARG A 83 13.83 -12.28 -22.25
#